data_AF-A0ABC9FKN6-F1
#
_entry.id   AF-A0ABC9FKN6-F1
#
_cell.length_a   1.000
_cell.length_b   1.000
_cell.length_c   1.000
_cell.angle_alpha   90.00
_cell.angle_beta   90.00
_cell.angle_gamma   90.00
#
_symmetry.space_group_name_H-M   'P 1'
#
loop_
_entity.id
_entity.type
_entity.pdbx_description
1 polymer ?
#
loop_
_entity_poly.entity_id
_entity_poly.type
_entity_poly.pdbx_seq_one_letter_code
_entity_poly.pdbx_strand_id
1 'polypeptide(L)'
;MEEIIQAIISEIIRRSISYILHKYSVIPRPEMEDMRLQELKRLLLRTHTIVTEAEGRLITNRVMAHQLSIMRKEMYRGYFTMDRIRSQAREAKEDHDVSHHSLALFKFNRSKRRLFSTTGDTRRSNELQQVIQNLNNIIADAKEFIIFLKNYPPLYRQPYGMHLFVGKCMFGRQMEVDRIMDFLMQEENLSMKNVGVLPIVGPGYVGKSTLVAHVCNDTRVRDHFSQIVAINGNVIDDKNLSSLKDAWVIIHQNNAMGGNKRLAIIEFPDNVDKVAWKKFYLSFVGCLVSGSKIIITSNSEEIKQFGTTQALMLNFLPIEAYWYFFKVLTFGSADSNDHPELESIAMAIAREMGGSFIAANVISAILRRNLSVQHWGRYLASFRENIQRNISAFGEHPYDLLQKQKHAFYQINEEEFMVSDKYHASYLSGDNIPAITMYDVVSGNVNYEGVCEVLAWKSHILPYKSYTLSCMIQKEQTINRTHSTEANC
;
A
#
# COMPACT_ATOMS: atom_id res chain seq x y z
N MET A 1 -35.03 -54.52 -50.30
CA MET A 1 -33.80 -53.71 -50.10
C MET A 1 -34.10 -52.24 -49.81
N GLU A 2 -35.10 -51.62 -50.46
CA GLU A 2 -35.45 -50.21 -50.23
C GLU A 2 -35.91 -49.89 -48.79
N GLU A 3 -36.66 -50.77 -48.14
CA GLU A 3 -37.13 -50.54 -46.75
C GLU A 3 -35.98 -50.49 -45.73
N ILE A 4 -34.93 -51.28 -45.96
CA ILE A 4 -33.73 -51.30 -45.10
C ILE A 4 -32.92 -50.01 -45.30
N ILE A 5 -32.84 -49.52 -46.54
CA ILE A 5 -32.14 -48.27 -46.87
C ILE A 5 -32.89 -47.08 -46.25
N GLN A 6 -34.22 -47.03 -46.32
CA GLN A 6 -35.05 -46.02 -45.67
C GLN A 6 -34.87 -46.00 -44.14
N ALA A 7 -34.83 -47.17 -43.50
CA ALA A 7 -34.62 -47.28 -42.06
C ALA A 7 -33.24 -46.72 -41.64
N ILE A 8 -32.18 -47.06 -42.39
CA ILE A 8 -30.81 -46.58 -42.14
C ILE A 8 -30.73 -45.07 -42.35
N ILE A 9 -31.32 -44.54 -43.42
CA ILE A 9 -31.34 -43.10 -43.69
C ILE A 9 -32.09 -42.36 -42.58
N SER A 10 -33.23 -42.87 -42.11
CA SER A 10 -33.99 -42.23 -41.03
C SER A 10 -33.20 -42.20 -39.72
N GLU A 11 -32.44 -43.25 -39.41
CA GLU A 11 -31.62 -43.31 -38.20
C GLU A 11 -30.41 -42.36 -38.28
N ILE A 12 -29.80 -42.22 -39.46
CA ILE A 12 -28.72 -41.26 -39.69
C ILE A 12 -29.24 -39.82 -39.58
N ILE A 13 -30.39 -39.52 -40.18
CA ILE A 13 -31.03 -38.20 -40.07
C ILE A 13 -31.37 -37.90 -38.61
N ARG A 14 -31.96 -38.87 -37.89
CA ARG A 14 -32.30 -38.73 -36.47
C ARG A 14 -31.07 -38.47 -35.60
N ARG A 15 -29.96 -39.18 -35.83
CA ARG A 15 -28.69 -38.96 -35.13
C ARG A 15 -28.04 -37.64 -35.50
N SER A 16 -28.15 -37.21 -36.74
CA SER A 16 -27.63 -35.93 -37.23
C SER A 16 -28.40 -34.76 -36.61
N ILE A 17 -29.74 -34.84 -36.57
CA ILE A 17 -30.60 -33.86 -35.90
C ILE A 17 -30.34 -33.86 -34.39
N SER A 18 -30.21 -35.03 -33.75
CA SER A 18 -29.88 -35.11 -32.32
C SER A 18 -28.49 -34.54 -32.01
N TYR A 19 -27.51 -34.75 -32.89
CA TYR A 19 -26.18 -34.19 -32.75
C TYR A 19 -26.17 -32.67 -32.95
N ILE A 20 -26.92 -32.16 -33.93
CA ILE A 20 -27.12 -30.73 -34.15
C ILE A 20 -27.85 -30.11 -32.96
N LEU A 21 -28.96 -30.69 -32.50
CA LEU A 21 -29.70 -30.22 -31.32
C LEU A 21 -28.83 -30.26 -30.05
N HIS A 22 -28.02 -31.30 -29.87
CA HIS A 22 -27.03 -31.37 -28.79
C HIS A 22 -25.99 -30.24 -28.93
N LYS A 23 -25.45 -30.02 -30.13
CA LYS A 23 -24.47 -28.97 -30.41
C LYS A 23 -25.04 -27.55 -30.26
N TYR A 24 -26.33 -27.35 -30.55
CA TYR A 24 -27.03 -26.08 -30.36
C TYR A 24 -27.56 -25.90 -28.91
N SER A 25 -27.83 -26.97 -28.17
CA SER A 25 -28.04 -26.91 -26.70
C SER A 25 -26.74 -26.66 -25.92
N VAL A 26 -25.60 -26.84 -26.57
CA VAL A 26 -24.23 -26.59 -26.06
C VAL A 26 -23.69 -25.23 -26.54
N ILE A 27 -24.51 -24.36 -27.14
CA ILE A 27 -24.19 -22.92 -27.14
C ILE A 27 -24.32 -22.47 -25.69
N PRO A 28 -23.23 -22.10 -24.99
CA PRO A 28 -23.34 -21.70 -23.61
C PRO A 28 -24.18 -20.42 -23.58
N ARG A 29 -25.35 -20.45 -22.91
CA ARG A 29 -25.83 -19.22 -22.29
C ARG A 29 -24.66 -18.70 -21.46
N PRO A 30 -24.26 -17.41 -21.56
CA PRO A 30 -23.21 -16.89 -20.68
C PRO A 30 -23.60 -17.27 -19.26
N GLU A 31 -22.70 -17.95 -18.55
CA GLU A 31 -22.97 -18.37 -17.18
C GLU A 31 -23.46 -17.16 -16.40
N MET A 32 -24.41 -17.33 -15.49
CA MET A 32 -24.99 -16.19 -14.76
C MET A 32 -23.94 -15.35 -14.03
N GLU A 33 -22.76 -15.93 -13.75
CA GLU A 33 -21.56 -15.21 -13.30
C GLU A 33 -20.95 -14.31 -14.39
N ASP A 34 -20.82 -14.77 -15.64
CA ASP A 34 -20.28 -13.97 -16.75
C ASP A 34 -21.13 -12.73 -17.02
N MET A 35 -22.46 -12.85 -16.99
CA MET A 35 -23.35 -11.69 -17.14
C MET A 35 -23.16 -10.68 -16.00
N ARG A 36 -23.03 -11.16 -14.75
CA ARG A 36 -22.78 -10.31 -13.58
C ARG A 36 -21.40 -9.66 -13.61
N LEU A 37 -20.38 -10.37 -14.12
CA LEU A 37 -19.05 -9.80 -14.32
C LEU A 37 -19.04 -8.73 -15.40
N GLN A 38 -19.79 -8.91 -16.49
CA GLN A 38 -19.97 -7.88 -17.51
C GLN A 38 -20.70 -6.65 -16.94
N GLU A 39 -21.74 -6.87 -16.13
CA GLU A 39 -22.43 -5.78 -15.43
C GLU A 39 -21.47 -5.01 -14.51
N LEU A 40 -20.72 -5.73 -13.67
CA LEU A 40 -19.71 -5.15 -12.79
C LEU A 40 -18.69 -4.32 -13.58
N LYS A 41 -18.18 -4.84 -14.71
CA LYS A 41 -17.22 -4.13 -15.56
C LYS A 41 -17.79 -2.82 -16.09
N ARG A 42 -19.06 -2.82 -16.51
CA ARG A 42 -19.78 -1.60 -16.96
C ARG A 42 -19.93 -0.59 -15.82
N LEU A 43 -20.31 -1.03 -14.62
CA LEU A 43 -20.47 -0.16 -13.46
C LEU A 43 -19.13 0.44 -13.02
N LEU A 44 -18.08 -0.38 -12.95
CA LEU A 44 -16.73 0.08 -12.64
C LEU A 44 -16.24 1.14 -13.62
N LEU A 45 -16.47 0.97 -14.92
CA LEU A 45 -16.11 1.99 -15.93
C LEU A 45 -16.77 3.34 -15.64
N ARG A 46 -18.07 3.33 -15.31
CA ARG A 46 -18.83 4.55 -14.99
C ARG A 46 -18.35 5.19 -13.70
N THR A 47 -18.21 4.42 -12.62
CA THR A 47 -17.72 4.92 -11.34
C THR A 47 -16.30 5.46 -11.46
N HIS A 48 -15.41 4.75 -12.16
CA HIS A 48 -14.04 5.18 -12.41
C HIS A 48 -14.00 6.53 -13.15
N THR A 49 -14.83 6.70 -14.18
CA THR A 49 -14.94 7.98 -14.90
C THR A 49 -15.31 9.13 -13.96
N ILE A 50 -16.31 8.93 -13.09
CA ILE A 50 -16.75 9.95 -12.14
C ILE A 50 -15.64 10.27 -11.13
N VAL A 51 -14.99 9.24 -10.58
CA VAL A 51 -13.91 9.38 -9.59
C VAL A 51 -12.72 10.12 -10.21
N THR A 52 -12.28 9.74 -11.41
CA THR A 52 -11.15 10.38 -12.09
C THR A 52 -11.44 11.84 -12.42
N GLU A 53 -12.65 12.16 -12.89
CA GLU A 53 -13.05 13.55 -13.15
C GLU A 53 -13.07 14.37 -11.86
N ALA A 54 -13.52 13.78 -10.76
CA ALA A 54 -13.57 14.45 -9.47
C ALA A 54 -12.19 14.65 -8.83
N GLU A 55 -11.29 13.67 -8.96
CA GLU A 55 -9.90 13.78 -8.52
C GLU A 55 -9.11 14.85 -9.27
N GLY A 56 -9.54 15.20 -10.49
CA GLY A 56 -8.99 16.31 -11.27
C GLY A 56 -9.45 17.70 -10.84
N ARG A 57 -10.14 17.87 -9.70
CA ARG A 57 -10.72 19.15 -9.26
C ARG A 57 -10.43 19.48 -7.80
N LEU A 58 -10.32 20.77 -7.49
CA LEU A 58 -10.04 21.25 -6.13
C LEU A 58 -11.32 21.24 -5.30
N ILE A 59 -11.71 20.06 -4.82
CA ILE A 59 -12.90 19.90 -3.98
C ILE A 59 -12.59 20.46 -2.59
N THR A 60 -13.16 21.63 -2.26
CA THR A 60 -13.01 22.28 -0.95
C THR A 60 -14.14 21.92 0.02
N ASN A 61 -15.28 21.44 -0.49
CA ASN A 61 -16.42 21.07 0.35
C ASN A 61 -16.23 19.66 0.94
N ARG A 62 -16.34 19.56 2.27
CA ARG A 62 -16.13 18.30 3.01
C ARG A 62 -17.14 17.20 2.66
N VAL A 63 -18.40 17.55 2.39
CA VAL A 63 -19.43 16.57 2.01
C VAL A 63 -19.14 16.00 0.63
N MET A 64 -18.74 16.85 -0.32
CA MET A 64 -18.29 16.43 -1.65
C MET A 64 -17.04 15.55 -1.58
N ALA A 65 -16.03 15.92 -0.78
CA ALA A 65 -14.83 15.12 -0.58
C ALA A 65 -15.16 13.75 0.04
N HIS A 66 -16.09 13.70 1.00
CA HIS A 66 -16.57 12.47 1.60
C HIS A 66 -17.30 11.58 0.59
N GLN A 67 -18.18 12.14 -0.23
CA GLN A 67 -18.86 11.40 -1.31
C GLN A 67 -17.85 10.80 -2.28
N LEU A 68 -16.85 11.56 -2.73
CA LEU A 68 -15.77 11.04 -3.57
C LEU A 68 -15.03 9.88 -2.88
N SER A 69 -14.76 9.99 -1.59
CA SER A 69 -14.13 8.90 -0.82
C SER A 69 -14.97 7.63 -0.80
N ILE A 70 -16.29 7.73 -0.70
CA ILE A 70 -17.21 6.58 -0.76
C ILE A 70 -17.17 5.93 -2.15
N MET A 71 -17.26 6.74 -3.22
CA MET A 71 -17.20 6.26 -4.60
C MET A 71 -15.90 5.52 -4.87
N ARG A 72 -14.77 6.09 -4.44
CA ARG A 72 -13.44 5.49 -4.57
C ARG A 72 -13.34 4.15 -3.83
N LYS A 73 -13.86 4.08 -2.60
CA LYS A 73 -13.84 2.85 -1.80
C LYS A 73 -14.57 1.70 -2.50
N GLU A 74 -15.80 1.93 -2.96
CA GLU A 74 -16.55 0.86 -3.65
C GLU A 74 -15.97 0.56 -5.04
N MET A 75 -15.36 1.53 -5.72
CA MET A 75 -14.61 1.29 -6.95
C MET A 75 -13.44 0.31 -6.72
N TYR A 76 -12.60 0.55 -5.72
CA TYR A 76 -11.50 -0.36 -5.39
C TYR A 76 -12.00 -1.74 -5.00
N ARG A 77 -13.08 -1.79 -4.22
CA ARG A 77 -13.74 -3.04 -3.85
C ARG A 77 -14.21 -3.82 -5.08
N GLY A 78 -14.85 -3.16 -6.04
CA GLY A 78 -15.28 -3.83 -7.27
C GLY A 78 -14.14 -4.33 -8.15
N TYR A 79 -13.05 -3.55 -8.31
CA TYR A 79 -11.85 -4.05 -9.00
C TYR A 79 -11.26 -5.27 -8.29
N PHE A 80 -11.12 -5.21 -6.96
CA PHE A 80 -10.61 -6.32 -6.17
C PHE A 80 -11.47 -7.58 -6.29
N THR A 81 -12.81 -7.46 -6.21
CA THR A 81 -13.72 -8.59 -6.38
C THR A 81 -13.60 -9.20 -7.78
N MET A 82 -13.54 -8.36 -8.82
CA MET A 82 -13.40 -8.81 -10.22
C MET A 82 -12.08 -9.56 -10.43
N ASP A 83 -10.96 -9.00 -9.98
CA ASP A 83 -9.63 -9.59 -10.14
C ASP A 83 -9.50 -10.90 -9.33
N ARG A 84 -10.07 -10.94 -8.12
CA ARG A 84 -10.10 -12.15 -7.28
C ARG A 84 -10.88 -13.28 -7.94
N ILE A 85 -12.03 -12.97 -8.54
CA ILE A 85 -12.85 -13.94 -9.27
C ILE A 85 -12.07 -14.53 -10.46
N ARG A 86 -11.40 -13.68 -11.23
CA ARG A 86 -10.58 -14.07 -12.39
C ARG A 86 -9.39 -14.95 -11.98
N SER A 87 -8.69 -14.59 -10.92
CA SER A 87 -7.57 -15.37 -10.36
C SER A 87 -8.03 -16.78 -9.95
N GLN A 88 -9.14 -16.89 -9.21
CA GLN A 88 -9.67 -18.18 -8.74
C GLN A 88 -10.19 -19.08 -9.87
N ALA A 89 -10.83 -18.51 -10.89
CA ALA A 89 -11.33 -19.28 -12.04
C ALA A 89 -10.20 -19.97 -12.83
N ARG A 90 -8.96 -19.48 -12.70
CA ARG A 90 -7.78 -20.05 -13.36
C ARG A 90 -7.15 -21.16 -12.54
N GLU A 91 -7.03 -20.98 -11.22
CA GLU A 91 -6.61 -22.05 -10.32
C GLU A 91 -7.48 -23.31 -10.46
N ALA A 92 -8.77 -23.14 -10.76
CA ALA A 92 -9.70 -24.25 -11.02
C ALA A 92 -9.49 -24.95 -12.38
N LYS A 93 -9.01 -24.22 -13.41
CA LYS A 93 -8.75 -24.79 -14.75
C LYS A 93 -7.45 -25.59 -14.79
N GLU A 94 -6.41 -25.15 -14.07
CA GLU A 94 -5.14 -25.88 -13.97
C GLU A 94 -5.27 -27.24 -13.25
N ASP A 95 -6.22 -27.40 -12.33
CA ASP A 95 -6.49 -28.69 -11.65
C ASP A 95 -7.15 -29.73 -12.60
N HIS A 96 -7.73 -29.30 -13.74
CA HIS A 96 -8.41 -30.19 -14.69
C HIS A 96 -7.54 -30.68 -15.86
N ASP A 97 -6.44 -30.00 -16.18
CA ASP A 97 -5.64 -30.23 -17.40
C ASP A 97 -4.24 -30.84 -17.15
N VAL A 98 -3.99 -31.48 -16.00
CA VAL A 98 -2.66 -32.04 -15.70
C VAL A 98 -2.40 -33.36 -16.46
N SER A 99 -1.99 -33.26 -17.72
CA SER A 99 -1.05 -34.19 -18.36
C SER A 99 -0.02 -33.41 -19.19
N HIS A 100 1.26 -33.70 -18.90
CA HIS A 100 2.50 -33.28 -19.56
C HIS A 100 3.20 -32.01 -19.03
N HIS A 101 4.21 -32.29 -18.17
CA HIS A 101 5.49 -31.60 -17.98
C HIS A 101 5.55 -30.06 -17.97
N SER A 102 5.74 -29.47 -16.77
CA SER A 102 6.81 -28.50 -16.41
C SER A 102 6.45 -27.47 -15.31
N LEU A 103 5.38 -27.64 -14.51
CA LEU A 103 5.06 -26.70 -13.41
C LEU A 103 4.71 -27.36 -12.06
N ALA A 104 5.17 -28.59 -11.83
CA ALA A 104 4.86 -29.39 -10.63
C ALA A 104 5.40 -28.85 -9.29
N LEU A 105 6.03 -27.67 -9.24
CA LEU A 105 6.59 -27.08 -8.01
C LEU A 105 5.66 -26.10 -7.28
N PHE A 106 4.58 -25.63 -7.91
CA PHE A 106 3.56 -24.82 -7.21
C PHE A 106 2.45 -25.71 -6.66
N LYS A 107 2.79 -26.67 -5.81
CA LYS A 107 1.79 -27.39 -5.00
C LYS A 107 1.24 -26.44 -3.93
N PHE A 108 0.28 -25.61 -4.33
CA PHE A 108 -0.64 -24.97 -3.40
C PHE A 108 -1.16 -26.02 -2.41
N ASN A 109 -1.07 -25.73 -1.12
CA ASN A 109 -1.33 -26.69 -0.05
C ASN A 109 -2.76 -27.28 -0.18
N ARG A 110 -2.84 -28.56 -0.54
CA ARG A 110 -4.07 -29.31 -0.88
C ARG A 110 -5.08 -29.37 0.27
N SER A 111 -4.61 -29.20 1.49
CA SER A 111 -5.38 -29.28 2.74
C SER A 111 -6.24 -28.04 3.05
N LYS A 112 -6.09 -26.92 2.32
CA LYS A 112 -7.04 -25.79 2.40
C LYS A 112 -8.16 -25.83 1.33
N ARG A 113 -8.09 -26.73 0.34
CA ARG A 113 -9.05 -26.79 -0.80
C ARG A 113 -10.36 -27.56 -0.52
N ARG A 114 -10.41 -28.48 0.46
CA ARG A 114 -11.60 -29.36 0.67
C ARG A 114 -12.69 -28.82 1.59
N LEU A 115 -12.53 -27.65 2.22
CA LEU A 115 -13.56 -27.07 3.10
C LEU A 115 -14.44 -26.00 2.43
N PHE A 116 -14.21 -25.68 1.14
CA PHE A 116 -14.83 -24.50 0.51
C PHE A 116 -15.61 -24.75 -0.79
N SER A 117 -15.77 -25.97 -1.29
CA SER A 117 -16.28 -26.20 -2.65
C SER A 117 -17.81 -26.14 -2.83
N THR A 118 -18.61 -25.98 -1.76
CA THR A 118 -20.07 -25.75 -1.88
C THR A 118 -20.56 -24.51 -1.13
N THR A 119 -19.82 -24.06 -0.10
CA THR A 119 -20.10 -22.82 0.64
C THR A 119 -19.37 -21.60 0.08
N GLY A 120 -18.28 -21.80 -0.67
CA GLY A 120 -17.48 -20.74 -1.29
C GLY A 120 -18.18 -20.06 -2.46
N ASP A 121 -18.86 -20.83 -3.33
CA ASP A 121 -19.55 -20.29 -4.52
C ASP A 121 -20.75 -19.42 -4.16
N THR A 122 -21.54 -19.84 -3.16
CA THR A 122 -22.66 -19.04 -2.64
C THR A 122 -22.17 -17.73 -2.02
N ARG A 123 -21.08 -17.79 -1.23
CA ARG A 123 -20.48 -16.59 -0.61
C ARG A 123 -19.91 -15.64 -1.67
N ARG A 124 -19.26 -16.17 -2.70
CA ARG A 124 -18.71 -15.42 -3.83
C ARG A 124 -19.79 -14.73 -4.65
N SER A 125 -20.83 -15.48 -5.01
CA SER A 125 -22.02 -14.97 -5.70
C SER A 125 -22.70 -13.84 -4.91
N ASN A 126 -22.79 -13.99 -3.59
CA ASN A 126 -23.36 -12.97 -2.71
C ASN A 126 -22.50 -11.70 -2.63
N GLU A 127 -21.18 -11.83 -2.53
CA GLU A 127 -20.27 -10.67 -2.49
C GLU A 127 -20.28 -9.90 -3.82
N LEU A 128 -20.27 -10.60 -4.95
CA LEU A 128 -20.40 -10.00 -6.28
C LEU A 128 -21.72 -9.22 -6.39
N GLN A 129 -22.84 -9.83 -5.99
CA GLN A 129 -24.14 -9.17 -6.01
C GLN A 129 -24.17 -7.92 -5.12
N GLN A 130 -23.57 -7.99 -3.94
CA GLN A 130 -23.50 -6.86 -3.01
C GLN A 130 -22.69 -5.69 -3.59
N VAL A 131 -21.55 -5.97 -4.23
CA VAL A 131 -20.72 -4.95 -4.88
C VAL A 131 -21.47 -4.30 -6.04
N ILE A 132 -22.14 -5.09 -6.89
CA ILE A 132 -22.97 -4.58 -7.99
C ILE A 132 -24.07 -3.65 -7.45
N GLN A 133 -24.78 -4.07 -6.40
CA GLN A 133 -25.83 -3.26 -5.80
C GLN A 133 -25.29 -1.94 -5.25
N ASN A 134 -24.16 -1.98 -4.52
CA ASN A 134 -23.54 -0.78 -3.96
C ASN A 134 -23.09 0.20 -5.05
N LEU A 135 -22.45 -0.29 -6.11
CA LEU A 135 -22.01 0.54 -7.23
C LEU A 135 -23.21 1.15 -7.98
N ASN A 136 -24.29 0.39 -8.17
CA ASN A 136 -25.53 0.90 -8.75
C ASN A 136 -26.12 2.05 -7.91
N ASN A 137 -26.19 1.88 -6.59
CA ASN A 137 -26.67 2.93 -5.69
C ASN A 137 -25.78 4.18 -5.77
N ILE A 138 -24.46 4.01 -5.70
CA ILE A 138 -23.51 5.13 -5.82
C ILE A 138 -23.68 5.90 -7.13
N ILE A 139 -23.84 5.20 -8.25
CA ILE A 139 -24.02 5.84 -9.55
C ILE A 139 -25.37 6.57 -9.62
N ALA A 140 -26.43 6.01 -9.02
CA ALA A 140 -27.74 6.65 -8.96
C ALA A 140 -27.68 7.95 -8.14
N ASP A 141 -26.95 7.93 -7.01
CA ASP A 141 -26.80 9.05 -6.07
C ASP A 141 -25.73 10.06 -6.52
N ALA A 142 -25.00 9.81 -7.60
CA ALA A 142 -23.94 10.68 -8.10
C ALA A 142 -24.46 11.92 -8.85
N LYS A 143 -25.77 12.05 -9.09
CA LYS A 143 -26.34 13.12 -9.95
C LYS A 143 -26.04 14.52 -9.39
N GLU A 144 -26.39 14.76 -8.13
CA GLU A 144 -26.15 16.02 -7.43
C GLU A 144 -24.65 16.30 -7.33
N PHE A 145 -23.87 15.27 -6.98
CA PHE A 145 -22.42 15.34 -6.92
C PHE A 145 -21.85 15.85 -8.25
N ILE A 146 -22.22 15.25 -9.39
CA ILE A 146 -21.73 15.64 -10.72
C ILE A 146 -22.13 17.09 -11.06
N ILE A 147 -23.32 17.54 -10.66
CA ILE A 147 -23.78 18.91 -10.89
C ILE A 147 -22.89 19.90 -10.13
N PHE A 148 -22.69 19.67 -8.82
CA PHE A 148 -21.87 20.57 -8.00
C PHE A 148 -20.38 20.48 -8.35
N LEU A 149 -19.92 19.33 -8.85
CA LEU A 149 -18.53 19.11 -9.21
C LEU A 149 -18.03 20.14 -10.25
N LYS A 150 -18.91 20.57 -11.16
CA LYS A 150 -18.61 21.57 -12.19
C LYS A 150 -18.17 22.92 -11.63
N ASN A 151 -18.56 23.24 -10.39
CA ASN A 151 -18.25 24.53 -9.74
C ASN A 151 -16.83 24.58 -9.16
N TYR A 152 -16.15 23.43 -9.05
CA TYR A 152 -14.78 23.40 -8.52
C TYR A 152 -13.76 23.60 -9.65
N PRO A 153 -12.73 24.44 -9.42
CA PRO A 153 -11.71 24.67 -10.41
C PRO A 153 -10.90 23.40 -10.66
N PRO A 154 -10.43 23.18 -11.90
CA PRO A 154 -9.59 22.04 -12.21
C PRO A 154 -8.26 22.13 -11.45
N LEU A 155 -7.82 21.00 -10.88
CA LEU A 155 -6.57 20.84 -10.14
C LEU A 155 -5.36 20.59 -11.05
N TYR A 156 -5.37 21.10 -12.29
CA TYR A 156 -4.42 20.85 -13.40
C TYR A 156 -4.75 19.66 -14.34
N ARG A 157 -4.13 19.69 -15.54
CA ARG A 157 -4.48 18.94 -16.76
C ARG A 157 -3.88 17.52 -16.90
N GLN A 158 -3.25 16.95 -15.87
CA GLN A 158 -2.64 15.60 -15.96
C GLN A 158 -3.46 14.54 -15.22
N PRO A 159 -3.51 13.28 -15.70
CA PRO A 159 -4.30 12.23 -15.07
C PRO A 159 -3.83 11.93 -13.64
N TYR A 160 -4.75 11.73 -12.70
CA TYR A 160 -4.45 11.41 -11.30
C TYR A 160 -3.49 10.22 -11.13
N GLY A 161 -3.54 9.24 -12.03
CA GLY A 161 -2.55 8.15 -12.11
C GLY A 161 -1.10 8.65 -12.19
N MET A 162 -0.84 9.72 -12.94
CA MET A 162 0.49 10.34 -13.03
C MET A 162 0.91 11.02 -11.73
N HIS A 163 -0.02 11.54 -10.91
CA HIS A 163 0.32 12.15 -9.62
C HIS A 163 0.83 11.15 -8.59
N LEU A 164 0.39 9.89 -8.69
CA LEU A 164 0.94 8.76 -7.94
C LEU A 164 2.38 8.47 -8.37
N PHE A 165 2.63 8.43 -9.68
CA PHE A 165 3.97 8.17 -10.24
C PHE A 165 4.95 9.33 -10.08
N VAL A 166 4.48 10.58 -10.07
CA VAL A 166 5.30 11.80 -9.91
C VAL A 166 5.42 12.21 -8.44
N GLY A 167 4.80 11.46 -7.52
CA GLY A 167 4.91 11.72 -6.08
C GLY A 167 4.37 13.09 -5.70
N LYS A 168 3.28 13.56 -6.35
CA LYS A 168 2.60 14.83 -6.03
C LYS A 168 1.50 14.68 -4.99
N CYS A 169 0.92 13.49 -4.86
CA CYS A 169 -0.06 13.17 -3.81
C CYS A 169 0.12 11.74 -3.31
N MET A 170 -0.24 11.50 -2.04
CA MET A 170 -0.20 10.16 -1.45
C MET A 170 -1.49 9.39 -1.75
N PHE A 171 -1.36 8.16 -2.27
CA PHE A 171 -2.50 7.33 -2.65
C PHE A 171 -3.47 7.12 -1.50
N GLY A 172 -4.76 7.41 -1.74
CA GLY A 172 -5.84 7.04 -0.82
C GLY A 172 -5.84 7.78 0.52
N ARG A 173 -5.08 8.89 0.66
CA ARG A 173 -4.95 9.65 1.92
C ARG A 173 -5.60 11.03 1.90
N GLN A 174 -6.54 11.28 0.98
CA GLN A 174 -7.11 12.61 0.80
C GLN A 174 -7.84 13.11 2.07
N MET A 175 -8.59 12.25 2.75
CA MET A 175 -9.31 12.63 3.97
C MET A 175 -8.34 13.00 5.11
N GLU A 176 -7.23 12.26 5.22
CA GLU A 176 -6.18 12.56 6.19
C GLU A 176 -5.45 13.87 5.85
N VAL A 177 -5.17 14.11 4.56
CA VAL A 177 -4.62 15.39 4.07
C VAL A 177 -5.55 16.54 4.44
N ASP A 178 -6.84 16.44 4.12
CA ASP A 178 -7.82 17.49 4.38
C ASP A 178 -7.92 17.81 5.88
N ARG A 179 -7.87 16.79 6.75
CA ARG A 179 -7.87 16.99 8.21
C ARG A 179 -6.62 17.71 8.71
N ILE A 180 -5.45 17.42 8.13
CA ILE A 180 -4.22 18.15 8.49
C ILE A 180 -4.31 19.58 7.97
N MET A 181 -4.80 19.79 6.74
CA MET A 181 -5.01 21.12 6.17
C MET A 181 -5.95 21.96 7.02
N ASP A 182 -7.06 21.39 7.48
CA ASP A 182 -8.01 22.04 8.39
C ASP A 182 -7.33 22.51 9.68
N PHE A 183 -6.52 21.65 10.31
CA PHE A 183 -5.77 22.00 11.51
C PHE A 183 -4.73 23.11 11.27
N LEU A 184 -4.01 23.05 10.16
CA LEU A 184 -2.97 24.01 9.81
C LEU A 184 -3.53 25.39 9.46
N MET A 185 -4.69 25.43 8.79
CA MET A 185 -5.32 26.67 8.32
C MET A 185 -6.27 27.28 9.36
N GLN A 186 -6.54 26.59 10.47
CA GLN A 186 -7.39 27.11 11.53
C GLN A 186 -6.75 28.32 12.22
N GLU A 187 -7.42 29.47 12.14
CA GLU A 187 -7.04 30.67 12.88
C GLU A 187 -7.22 30.45 14.39
N GLU A 188 -6.22 30.88 15.17
CA GLU A 188 -6.29 30.78 16.62
C GLU A 188 -7.18 31.87 17.21
N ASN A 189 -8.09 31.47 18.10
CA ASN A 189 -8.82 32.43 18.92
C ASN A 189 -7.82 33.18 19.81
N LEU A 190 -7.78 34.51 19.68
CA LEU A 190 -6.86 35.43 20.37
C LEU A 190 -6.84 35.29 21.91
N SER A 191 -7.81 34.58 22.49
CA SER A 191 -7.93 34.34 23.94
C SER A 191 -7.04 33.21 24.48
N MET A 192 -6.46 32.35 23.63
CA MET A 192 -5.62 31.22 24.07
C MET A 192 -4.24 31.30 23.42
N LYS A 193 -3.20 31.68 24.20
CA LYS A 193 -1.79 31.70 23.76
C LYS A 193 -1.17 30.31 23.51
N ASN A 194 -1.98 29.29 23.26
CA ASN A 194 -1.51 27.91 23.14
C ASN A 194 -1.29 27.53 21.68
N VAL A 195 -0.06 27.16 21.35
CA VAL A 195 0.32 26.61 20.04
C VAL A 195 -0.37 25.27 19.83
N GLY A 196 -1.09 25.14 18.72
CA GLY A 196 -1.75 23.88 18.37
C GLY A 196 -0.76 22.73 18.14
N VAL A 197 -1.06 21.56 18.71
CA VAL A 197 -0.31 20.31 18.51
C VAL A 197 -1.24 19.24 17.94
N LEU A 198 -0.94 18.74 16.74
CA LEU A 198 -1.64 17.63 16.09
C LEU A 198 -0.80 16.34 16.16
N PRO A 199 -1.24 15.33 16.93
CA PRO A 199 -0.63 14.00 16.89
C PRO A 199 -1.10 13.20 15.67
N ILE A 200 -0.17 12.56 14.97
CA ILE A 200 -0.42 11.58 13.92
C ILE A 200 0.16 10.24 14.37
N VAL A 201 -0.71 9.27 14.60
CA VAL A 201 -0.36 7.96 15.15
C VAL A 201 -0.72 6.87 14.16
N GLY A 202 0.13 5.87 14.01
CA GLY A 202 -0.20 4.71 13.19
C GLY A 202 0.97 3.74 13.09
N PRO A 203 0.78 2.54 12.53
CA PRO A 203 1.81 1.52 12.44
C PRO A 203 3.10 2.00 11.75
N GLY A 204 4.20 1.27 11.96
CA GLY A 204 5.43 1.50 11.22
C GLY A 204 5.19 1.35 9.71
N TYR A 205 5.92 2.13 8.92
CA TYR A 205 5.89 2.06 7.45
C TYR A 205 4.53 2.31 6.77
N VAL A 206 3.53 2.82 7.50
CA VAL A 206 2.21 3.20 6.96
C VAL A 206 2.22 4.50 6.12
N GLY A 207 3.32 5.26 6.19
CA GLY A 207 3.54 6.48 5.41
C GLY A 207 3.25 7.80 6.14
N LYS A 208 3.37 7.85 7.47
CA LYS A 208 3.17 9.08 8.28
C LYS A 208 4.04 10.25 7.81
N SER A 209 5.36 10.04 7.70
CA SER A 209 6.30 11.06 7.24
C SER A 209 6.01 11.53 5.81
N THR A 210 5.62 10.59 4.93
CA THR A 210 5.23 10.89 3.55
C THR A 210 3.98 11.76 3.51
N LEU A 211 2.95 11.44 4.31
CA LEU A 211 1.73 12.23 4.42
C LEU A 211 2.02 13.67 4.85
N VAL A 212 2.81 13.85 5.93
CA VAL A 212 3.17 15.19 6.41
C VAL A 212 4.00 15.94 5.37
N ALA A 213 4.96 15.28 4.74
CA ALA A 213 5.81 15.92 3.72
C ALA A 213 4.99 16.41 2.51
N HIS A 214 3.97 15.66 2.07
CA HIS A 214 3.05 16.11 1.02
C HIS A 214 2.27 17.37 1.43
N VAL A 215 1.72 17.40 2.64
CA VAL A 215 1.00 18.56 3.16
C VAL A 215 1.92 19.78 3.23
N CYS A 216 3.14 19.63 3.74
CA CYS A 216 4.12 20.71 3.83
C CYS A 216 4.64 21.20 2.46
N ASN A 217 4.42 20.43 1.40
CA ASN A 217 4.74 20.83 0.03
C ASN A 217 3.59 21.57 -0.67
N ASP A 218 2.38 21.59 -0.09
CA ASP A 218 1.24 22.36 -0.60
C ASP A 218 1.57 23.86 -0.52
N THR A 219 1.32 24.59 -1.61
CA THR A 219 1.63 26.02 -1.70
C THR A 219 0.91 26.82 -0.62
N ARG A 220 -0.34 26.47 -0.30
CA ARG A 220 -1.11 27.14 0.75
C ARG A 220 -0.41 27.02 2.11
N VAL A 221 0.18 25.87 2.41
CA VAL A 221 0.95 25.67 3.66
C VAL A 221 2.24 26.47 3.63
N ARG A 222 2.98 26.41 2.51
CA ARG A 222 4.24 27.15 2.32
C ARG A 222 4.08 28.67 2.31
N ASP A 223 2.91 29.16 1.92
CA ASP A 223 2.54 30.57 1.95
C ASP A 223 2.05 30.99 3.35
N HIS A 224 1.43 30.07 4.11
CA HIS A 224 0.94 30.34 5.47
C HIS A 224 2.05 30.36 6.53
N PHE A 225 3.06 29.51 6.39
CA PHE A 225 4.19 29.39 7.33
C PHE A 225 5.49 29.87 6.69
N SER A 226 6.12 30.88 7.29
CA SER A 226 7.40 31.41 6.80
C SER A 226 8.57 30.45 7.02
N GLN A 227 8.43 29.52 7.95
CA GLN A 227 9.41 28.45 8.16
C GLN A 227 8.74 27.13 8.52
N ILE A 228 9.19 26.04 7.89
CA ILE A 228 8.84 24.66 8.27
C ILE A 228 10.12 23.96 8.72
N VAL A 229 10.12 23.40 9.93
CA VAL A 229 11.28 22.74 10.53
C VAL A 229 10.95 21.28 10.88
N ALA A 230 11.87 20.37 10.59
CA ALA A 230 11.87 19.00 11.09
C ALA A 230 12.79 18.89 12.30
N ILE A 231 12.33 18.17 13.32
CA ILE A 231 13.04 17.91 14.57
C ILE A 231 13.02 16.40 14.80
N ASN A 232 14.19 15.83 15.08
CA ASN A 232 14.28 14.44 15.52
C ASN A 232 13.84 14.35 17.01
N GLY A 233 12.78 13.61 17.28
CA GLY A 233 12.23 13.46 18.63
C GLY A 233 13.19 12.80 19.62
N ASN A 234 14.18 12.04 19.16
CA ASN A 234 15.20 11.45 20.03
C ASN A 234 16.00 12.51 20.81
N VAL A 235 16.13 13.73 20.26
CA VAL A 235 16.85 14.85 20.90
C VAL A 235 16.04 15.43 22.06
N ILE A 236 14.72 15.22 22.08
CA ILE A 236 13.84 15.77 23.12
C ILE A 236 14.02 15.02 24.43
N ASP A 237 14.36 13.73 24.39
CA ASP A 237 14.64 12.92 25.58
C ASP A 237 16.03 13.24 26.19
N ASP A 238 16.92 13.90 25.43
CA ASP A 238 18.25 14.25 25.91
C ASP A 238 18.20 15.52 26.79
N LYS A 239 18.87 15.50 27.94
CA LYS A 239 18.70 16.50 29.02
C LYS A 239 19.17 17.92 28.65
N ASN A 240 19.68 18.13 27.43
CA ASN A 240 20.30 19.37 26.97
C ASN A 240 19.46 20.05 25.87
N LEU A 241 18.41 20.76 26.26
CA LEU A 241 17.63 21.66 25.38
C LEU A 241 18.45 22.84 24.82
N SER A 242 19.68 23.06 25.30
CA SER A 242 20.56 24.16 24.89
C SER A 242 21.14 24.02 23.48
N SER A 243 21.18 22.82 22.90
CA SER A 243 21.61 22.56 21.52
C SER A 243 20.46 22.46 20.51
N LEU A 244 19.22 22.80 20.91
CA LEU A 244 18.02 22.64 20.07
C LEU A 244 18.15 23.27 18.68
N LYS A 245 18.85 24.40 18.55
CA LYS A 245 19.06 25.08 17.26
C LYS A 245 19.85 24.22 16.26
N ASP A 246 20.73 23.35 16.74
CA ASP A 246 21.56 22.48 15.90
C ASP A 246 20.80 21.20 15.47
N ALA A 247 19.67 20.90 16.14
CA ALA A 247 18.83 19.74 15.86
C ALA A 247 17.67 20.02 14.87
N TRP A 248 17.53 21.27 14.40
CA TRP A 248 16.46 21.65 13.48
C TRP A 248 16.93 21.56 12.03
N VAL A 249 16.22 20.79 11.22
CA VAL A 249 16.39 20.80 9.77
C VAL A 249 15.32 21.71 9.18
N ILE A 250 15.74 22.82 8.57
CA ILE A 250 14.82 23.72 7.86
C ILE A 250 14.42 23.03 6.54
N ILE A 251 13.13 22.72 6.40
CA ILE A 251 12.57 22.07 5.22
C ILE A 251 12.09 23.11 4.22
N HIS A 252 11.59 24.25 4.71
CA HIS A 252 11.07 25.34 3.91
C HIS A 252 11.31 26.67 4.63
N GLN A 253 11.66 27.70 3.87
CA GLN A 253 11.80 29.06 4.36
C GLN A 253 11.33 30.06 3.29
N ASN A 254 10.42 30.96 3.67
CA ASN A 254 9.92 32.03 2.82
C ASN A 254 10.14 33.38 3.51
N ASN A 255 11.09 34.16 2.98
CA ASN A 255 11.48 35.46 3.53
C ASN A 255 10.63 36.63 3.02
N ALA A 256 9.68 36.39 2.10
CA ALA A 256 8.90 37.45 1.43
C ALA A 256 7.66 37.91 2.23
N MET A 257 7.23 37.17 3.25
CA MET A 257 6.07 37.51 4.07
C MET A 257 6.52 38.03 5.44
N GLY A 258 5.99 39.18 5.87
CA GLY A 258 6.26 39.77 7.19
C GLY A 258 5.72 38.97 8.40
N GLY A 259 5.20 37.75 8.18
CA GLY A 259 4.70 36.87 9.22
C GLY A 259 5.76 35.88 9.71
N ASN A 260 5.95 35.78 11.02
CA ASN A 260 6.95 34.89 11.64
C ASN A 260 6.39 33.49 12.02
N LYS A 261 5.24 33.08 11.47
CA LYS A 261 4.58 31.81 11.80
C LYS A 261 5.44 30.63 11.39
N ARG A 262 5.65 29.69 12.31
CA ARG A 262 6.43 28.47 12.05
C ARG A 262 5.58 27.21 12.17
N LEU A 263 5.92 26.20 11.38
CA LEU A 263 5.42 24.84 11.52
C LEU A 263 6.57 23.93 11.96
N ALA A 264 6.43 23.24 13.08
CA ALA A 264 7.37 22.23 13.54
C ALA A 264 6.83 20.83 13.31
N ILE A 265 7.66 19.95 12.78
CA ILE A 265 7.37 18.54 12.55
C ILE A 265 8.32 17.71 13.41
N ILE A 266 7.77 16.90 14.30
CA ILE A 266 8.55 16.10 15.25
C ILE A 266 8.25 14.62 15.02
N GLU A 267 9.27 13.84 14.68
CA GLU A 267 9.16 12.38 14.56
C GLU A 267 9.68 11.74 15.86
N PHE A 268 8.78 11.17 16.66
CA PHE A 268 9.11 10.54 17.95
C PHE A 268 9.44 9.05 17.79
N PRO A 269 10.34 8.52 18.63
CA PRO A 269 10.47 7.07 18.82
C PRO A 269 9.25 6.48 19.53
N ASP A 270 9.26 5.17 19.77
CA ASP A 270 8.14 4.45 20.37
C ASP A 270 7.95 4.80 21.86
N ASN A 271 9.03 5.12 22.58
CA ASN A 271 8.99 5.56 23.97
C ASN A 271 9.32 7.04 24.05
N VAL A 272 8.43 7.85 24.64
CA VAL A 272 8.62 9.30 24.76
C VAL A 272 8.44 9.74 26.21
N ASP A 273 9.43 10.43 26.78
CA ASP A 273 9.32 10.93 28.15
C ASP A 273 8.36 12.13 28.23
N LYS A 274 7.29 12.00 29.02
CA LYS A 274 6.25 13.03 29.17
C LYS A 274 6.80 14.32 29.80
N VAL A 275 7.75 14.21 30.72
CA VAL A 275 8.38 15.35 31.40
C VAL A 275 9.29 16.08 30.43
N ALA A 276 10.06 15.36 29.62
CA ALA A 276 10.90 15.88 28.56
C ALA A 276 10.05 16.63 27.51
N TRP A 277 8.98 16.01 27.03
CA TRP A 277 8.01 16.67 26.15
C TRP A 277 7.47 17.97 26.75
N LYS A 278 7.01 17.96 28.02
CA LYS A 278 6.45 19.15 28.66
C LYS A 278 7.48 20.28 28.74
N LYS A 279 8.73 19.98 29.08
CA LYS A 279 9.83 20.96 29.13
C LYS A 279 10.13 21.52 27.74
N PHE A 280 10.21 20.65 26.73
CA PHE A 280 10.41 21.05 25.34
C PHE A 280 9.28 21.96 24.86
N TYR A 281 8.02 21.55 25.03
CA TYR A 281 6.85 22.31 24.60
C TYR A 281 6.84 23.71 25.22
N LEU A 282 7.05 23.84 26.53
CA LEU A 282 7.08 25.15 27.20
C LEU A 282 8.21 26.06 26.68
N SER A 283 9.38 25.48 26.42
CA SER A 283 10.55 26.22 25.91
C SER A 283 10.34 26.65 24.45
N PHE A 284 9.78 25.75 23.64
CA PHE A 284 9.58 25.94 22.21
C PHE A 284 8.46 26.95 21.93
N VAL A 285 7.32 26.84 22.65
CA VAL A 285 6.21 27.80 22.55
C VAL A 285 6.65 29.22 22.92
N GLY A 286 7.54 29.38 23.89
CA GLY A 286 8.12 30.69 24.21
C GLY A 286 8.86 31.37 23.05
N CYS A 287 9.31 30.60 22.06
CA CYS A 287 10.00 31.09 20.87
C CYS A 287 9.08 31.28 19.64
N LEU A 288 7.80 30.93 19.75
CA LEU A 288 6.85 30.93 18.64
C LEU A 288 5.90 32.12 18.70
N VAL A 289 5.51 32.61 17.52
CA VAL A 289 4.45 33.61 17.39
C VAL A 289 3.08 32.92 17.28
N SER A 290 2.02 33.64 17.63
CA SER A 290 0.65 33.16 17.48
C SER A 290 0.35 32.71 16.05
N GLY A 291 -0.39 31.60 15.91
CA GLY A 291 -0.63 30.94 14.64
C GLY A 291 0.47 29.97 14.20
N SER A 292 1.55 29.81 14.96
CA SER A 292 2.49 28.70 14.76
C SER A 292 1.84 27.36 15.16
N LYS A 293 2.26 26.26 14.55
CA LYS A 293 1.68 24.93 14.77
C LYS A 293 2.76 23.86 14.94
N ILE A 294 2.41 22.76 15.60
CA ILE A 294 3.27 21.57 15.76
C ILE A 294 2.51 20.34 15.26
N ILE A 295 3.18 19.53 14.44
CA ILE A 295 2.75 18.18 14.10
C ILE A 295 3.73 17.21 14.75
N ILE A 296 3.21 16.23 15.47
CA ILE A 296 4.01 15.16 16.08
C ILE A 296 3.61 13.82 15.48
N THR A 297 4.57 12.95 15.16
CA THR A 297 4.31 11.63 14.56
C THR A 297 4.99 10.52 15.35
N SER A 298 4.35 9.37 15.52
CA SER A 298 4.93 8.18 16.19
C SER A 298 4.18 6.89 15.80
N ASN A 299 4.79 5.73 16.06
CA ASN A 299 4.06 4.46 16.07
C ASN A 299 3.31 4.22 17.39
N SER A 300 3.75 4.88 18.47
CA SER A 300 3.16 4.73 19.80
C SER A 300 1.90 5.56 19.95
N GLU A 301 0.87 4.97 20.54
CA GLU A 301 -0.36 5.71 20.88
C GLU A 301 -0.19 6.67 22.05
N GLU A 302 0.92 6.58 22.79
CA GLU A 302 1.17 7.45 23.95
C GLU A 302 1.23 8.92 23.57
N ILE A 303 1.71 9.25 22.36
CA ILE A 303 1.81 10.64 21.91
C ILE A 303 0.44 11.32 21.73
N LYS A 304 -0.68 10.56 21.75
CA LYS A 304 -2.04 11.14 21.69
C LYS A 304 -2.25 12.16 22.81
N GLN A 305 -1.70 11.88 23.99
CA GLN A 305 -1.84 12.76 25.17
C GLN A 305 -1.09 14.09 25.05
N PHE A 306 -0.18 14.22 24.08
CA PHE A 306 0.59 15.42 23.83
C PHE A 306 -0.12 16.40 22.88
N GLY A 307 -1.23 15.97 22.27
CA GLY A 307 -2.01 16.78 21.36
C GLY A 307 -2.88 17.82 22.07
N THR A 308 -3.07 18.96 21.42
CA THR A 308 -4.12 19.94 21.78
C THR A 308 -5.40 19.72 20.99
N THR A 309 -5.38 18.80 20.02
CA THR A 309 -6.52 18.37 19.21
C THR A 309 -6.57 16.85 19.14
N GLN A 310 -7.69 16.30 18.66
CA GLN A 310 -7.85 14.87 18.49
C GLN A 310 -6.77 14.34 17.54
N ALA A 311 -6.08 13.28 17.98
CA ALA A 311 -5.07 12.59 17.18
C ALA A 311 -5.65 12.05 15.86
N LEU A 312 -4.86 12.13 14.79
CA LEU A 312 -5.15 11.53 13.51
C LEU A 312 -4.57 10.12 13.48
N MET A 313 -5.43 9.13 13.33
CA MET A 313 -5.04 7.72 13.20
C MET A 313 -4.79 7.38 11.74
N LEU A 314 -3.55 7.02 11.41
CA LEU A 314 -3.15 6.60 10.07
C LEU A 314 -3.01 5.08 10.02
N ASN A 315 -4.08 4.40 9.59
CA ASN A 315 -4.12 2.94 9.48
C ASN A 315 -3.62 2.46 8.12
N PHE A 316 -3.24 1.19 7.99
CA PHE A 316 -2.97 0.59 6.69
C PHE A 316 -4.18 0.71 5.75
N LEU A 317 -3.91 0.80 4.44
CA LEU A 317 -4.97 0.84 3.45
C LEU A 317 -5.76 -0.48 3.49
N PRO A 318 -7.10 -0.44 3.34
CA PRO A 318 -7.89 -1.64 3.10
C PRO A 318 -7.32 -2.45 1.94
N ILE A 319 -7.42 -3.78 2.00
CA ILE A 319 -6.79 -4.67 1.02
C ILE A 319 -7.20 -4.35 -0.43
N GLU A 320 -8.43 -3.88 -0.63
CA GLU A 320 -8.95 -3.51 -1.93
C GLU A 320 -8.25 -2.27 -2.50
N ALA A 321 -8.05 -1.25 -1.65
CA ALA A 321 -7.32 -0.03 -2.00
C ALA A 321 -5.82 -0.31 -2.16
N TYR A 322 -5.26 -1.14 -1.27
CA TYR A 322 -3.86 -1.54 -1.31
C TYR A 322 -3.53 -2.38 -2.54
N TRP A 323 -4.42 -3.30 -2.92
CA TRP A 323 -4.30 -4.06 -4.16
C TRP A 323 -4.31 -3.13 -5.37
N TYR A 324 -5.27 -2.20 -5.44
CA TYR A 324 -5.31 -1.24 -6.54
C TYR A 324 -4.02 -0.43 -6.63
N PHE A 325 -3.53 0.09 -5.50
CA PHE A 325 -2.26 0.80 -5.41
C PHE A 325 -1.07 -0.06 -5.90
N PHE A 326 -0.92 -1.27 -5.38
CA PHE A 326 0.16 -2.17 -5.74
C PHE A 326 0.09 -2.61 -7.20
N LYS A 327 -1.11 -2.84 -7.73
CA LYS A 327 -1.36 -3.19 -9.13
C LYS A 327 -0.90 -2.08 -10.06
N VAL A 328 -1.34 -0.85 -9.81
CA VAL A 328 -0.88 0.35 -10.55
C VAL A 328 0.64 0.48 -10.43
N LEU A 329 1.17 0.34 -9.21
CA LEU A 329 2.61 0.33 -9.00
C LEU A 329 3.30 -0.85 -9.68
N THR A 330 2.72 -1.99 -9.98
CA THR A 330 3.54 -3.10 -10.52
C THR A 330 3.48 -3.13 -12.04
N PHE A 331 2.31 -2.86 -12.61
CA PHE A 331 2.10 -2.93 -14.06
C PHE A 331 2.27 -1.57 -14.76
N GLY A 332 2.27 -0.46 -14.02
CA GLY A 332 2.42 0.86 -14.62
C GLY A 332 1.29 1.19 -15.58
N SER A 333 1.64 1.51 -16.84
CA SER A 333 0.69 1.74 -17.92
C SER A 333 0.33 0.47 -18.71
N ALA A 334 0.96 -0.67 -18.42
CA ALA A 334 0.62 -1.94 -19.07
C ALA A 334 -0.76 -2.40 -18.59
N ASP A 335 -1.59 -2.91 -19.50
CA ASP A 335 -2.84 -3.53 -19.10
C ASP A 335 -2.53 -4.87 -18.43
N SER A 336 -2.76 -4.96 -17.12
CA SER A 336 -2.56 -6.20 -16.38
C SER A 336 -3.47 -7.34 -16.88
N ASN A 337 -4.57 -7.01 -17.59
CA ASN A 337 -5.43 -8.01 -18.23
C ASN A 337 -4.69 -8.80 -19.30
N ASP A 338 -3.63 -8.24 -19.90
CA ASP A 338 -2.76 -8.92 -20.87
C ASP A 338 -1.80 -9.92 -20.19
N HIS A 339 -1.64 -9.79 -18.87
CA HIS A 339 -0.72 -10.59 -18.05
C HIS A 339 -1.41 -11.23 -16.84
N PRO A 340 -2.43 -12.06 -17.07
CA PRO A 340 -3.32 -12.47 -15.98
C PRO A 340 -2.71 -13.46 -14.97
N GLU A 341 -1.73 -14.26 -15.37
CA GLU A 341 -0.96 -15.11 -14.44
C GLU A 341 -0.09 -14.25 -13.51
N LEU A 342 0.59 -13.25 -14.07
CA LEU A 342 1.35 -12.26 -13.30
C LEU A 342 0.43 -11.49 -12.34
N GLU A 343 -0.77 -11.10 -12.78
CA GLU A 343 -1.75 -10.43 -11.92
C GLU A 343 -2.14 -11.29 -10.70
N SER A 344 -2.38 -12.60 -10.92
CA SER A 344 -2.70 -13.54 -9.84
C SER A 344 -1.56 -13.63 -8.82
N ILE A 345 -0.31 -13.76 -9.29
CA ILE A 345 0.88 -13.81 -8.42
C ILE A 345 1.05 -12.49 -7.66
N ALA A 346 0.93 -11.34 -8.33
CA ALA A 346 1.00 -10.03 -7.68
C ALA A 346 -0.08 -9.85 -6.62
N MET A 347 -1.31 -10.33 -6.85
CA MET A 347 -2.38 -10.27 -5.86
C MET A 347 -2.05 -11.10 -4.62
N ALA A 348 -1.46 -12.29 -4.81
CA ALA A 348 -0.99 -13.10 -3.70
C ALA A 348 0.11 -12.36 -2.90
N ILE A 349 1.11 -11.79 -3.58
CA ILE A 349 2.17 -10.98 -2.94
C ILE A 349 1.57 -9.81 -2.15
N ALA A 350 0.61 -9.08 -2.71
CA ALA A 350 -0.05 -7.95 -2.05
C ALA A 350 -0.73 -8.34 -0.73
N ARG A 351 -1.31 -9.54 -0.66
CA ARG A 351 -1.94 -10.05 0.57
C ARG A 351 -0.92 -10.37 1.65
N GLU A 352 0.25 -10.89 1.27
CA GLU A 352 1.33 -11.19 2.22
C GLU A 352 2.00 -9.91 2.77
N MET A 353 1.95 -8.78 2.03
CA MET A 353 2.59 -7.52 2.47
C MET A 353 1.87 -6.75 3.59
N GLY A 354 0.66 -7.18 3.99
CA GLY A 354 -0.05 -6.60 5.14
C GLY A 354 -0.37 -5.10 5.04
N GLY A 355 -0.40 -4.52 3.84
CA GLY A 355 -0.70 -3.10 3.64
C GLY A 355 0.49 -2.14 3.81
N SER A 356 1.71 -2.66 3.98
CA SER A 356 2.92 -1.84 4.13
C SER A 356 3.19 -0.97 2.90
N PHE A 357 3.28 0.35 3.09
CA PHE A 357 3.44 1.31 1.99
C PHE A 357 4.85 1.22 1.37
N ILE A 358 5.88 1.03 2.21
CA ILE A 358 7.26 0.87 1.72
C ILE A 358 7.45 -0.45 0.99
N ALA A 359 6.88 -1.54 1.51
CA ALA A 359 7.00 -2.87 0.90
C ALA A 359 6.40 -2.88 -0.51
N ALA A 360 5.24 -2.24 -0.70
CA ALA A 360 4.62 -2.11 -2.02
C ALA A 360 5.57 -1.48 -3.05
N ASN A 361 6.31 -0.43 -2.67
CA ASN A 361 7.26 0.25 -3.57
C ASN A 361 8.52 -0.60 -3.83
N VAL A 362 9.11 -1.17 -2.78
CA VAL A 362 10.31 -2.03 -2.89
C VAL A 362 10.01 -3.24 -3.79
N ILE A 363 8.93 -3.96 -3.48
CA ILE A 363 8.60 -5.22 -4.13
C ILE A 363 8.14 -4.97 -5.56
N SER A 364 7.34 -3.92 -5.80
CA SER A 364 7.01 -3.48 -7.15
C SER A 364 8.28 -3.24 -7.99
N ALA A 365 9.27 -2.51 -7.45
CA ALA A 365 10.50 -2.21 -8.17
C ALA A 365 11.32 -3.46 -8.50
N ILE A 366 11.32 -4.46 -7.61
CA ILE A 366 11.95 -5.76 -7.85
C ILE A 366 11.22 -6.50 -8.98
N LEU A 367 9.90 -6.65 -8.88
CA LEU A 367 9.09 -7.41 -9.83
C LEU A 367 9.14 -6.83 -11.25
N ARG A 368 9.15 -5.49 -11.38
CA ARG A 368 9.21 -4.79 -12.67
C ARG A 368 10.51 -5.05 -13.45
N ARG A 369 11.60 -5.47 -12.80
CA ARG A 369 12.87 -5.76 -13.49
C ARG A 369 12.78 -7.04 -14.34
N ASN A 370 11.83 -7.93 -14.06
CA ASN A 370 11.65 -9.16 -14.82
C ASN A 370 10.17 -9.62 -14.80
N LEU A 371 9.44 -9.33 -15.87
CA LEU A 371 8.02 -9.67 -16.06
C LEU A 371 7.84 -11.14 -16.52
N SER A 372 8.42 -12.09 -15.78
CA SER A 372 8.30 -13.52 -16.04
C SER A 372 7.46 -14.19 -14.96
N VAL A 373 6.51 -15.04 -15.38
CA VAL A 373 5.66 -15.83 -14.47
C VAL A 373 6.52 -16.70 -13.55
N GLN A 374 7.58 -17.31 -14.10
CA GLN A 374 8.51 -18.13 -13.33
C GLN A 374 9.32 -17.31 -12.32
N HIS A 375 9.71 -16.09 -12.68
CA HIS A 375 10.44 -15.21 -11.76
C HIS A 375 9.54 -14.77 -10.60
N TRP A 376 8.34 -14.28 -10.89
CA TRP A 376 7.39 -13.82 -9.89
C TRP A 376 6.91 -14.96 -8.99
N GLY A 377 6.68 -16.15 -9.56
CA GLY A 377 6.30 -17.35 -8.81
C GLY A 377 7.39 -17.77 -7.81
N ARG A 378 8.67 -17.79 -8.24
CA ARG A 378 9.80 -18.06 -7.34
C ARG A 378 9.92 -17.02 -6.23
N TYR A 379 9.76 -15.75 -6.57
CA TYR A 379 9.77 -14.67 -5.58
C TYR A 379 8.67 -14.86 -4.52
N LEU A 380 7.42 -15.13 -4.94
CA LEU A 380 6.31 -15.37 -4.03
C LEU A 380 6.55 -16.59 -3.11
N ALA A 381 7.12 -17.67 -3.65
CA ALA A 381 7.44 -18.86 -2.87
C ALA A 381 8.48 -18.55 -1.77
N SER A 382 9.60 -17.94 -2.16
CA SER A 382 10.65 -17.50 -1.23
C SER A 382 10.11 -16.50 -0.18
N PHE A 383 9.27 -15.55 -0.61
CA PHE A 383 8.68 -14.57 0.30
C PHE A 383 7.82 -15.25 1.38
N ARG A 384 6.96 -16.19 1.00
CA ARG A 384 6.13 -16.97 1.95
C ARG A 384 6.96 -17.84 2.88
N GLU A 385 7.99 -18.48 2.37
CA GLU A 385 8.89 -19.30 3.17
C GLU A 385 9.60 -18.46 4.24
N ASN A 386 10.09 -17.28 3.85
CA ASN A 386 10.69 -16.32 4.78
C ASN A 386 9.71 -15.83 5.85
N ILE A 387 8.47 -15.53 5.48
CA ILE A 387 7.42 -15.19 6.44
C ILE A 387 7.20 -16.34 7.43
N GLN A 388 7.00 -17.56 6.92
CA GLN A 388 6.73 -18.73 7.75
C GLN A 388 7.91 -19.04 8.68
N ARG A 389 9.15 -18.88 8.22
CA ARG A 389 10.35 -19.09 9.02
C ARG A 389 10.41 -18.13 10.21
N ASN A 390 10.16 -16.84 9.99
CA ASN A 390 10.12 -15.85 11.09
C ASN A 390 8.96 -16.12 12.06
N ILE A 391 7.79 -16.51 11.55
CA ILE A 391 6.67 -16.90 12.41
C ILE A 391 7.03 -18.13 13.24
N SER A 392 7.70 -19.13 12.66
CA SER A 392 8.13 -20.32 13.40
C SER A 392 9.24 -20.03 14.41
N ALA A 393 10.20 -19.15 14.08
CA ALA A 393 11.33 -18.81 14.93
C ALA A 393 10.98 -17.82 16.06
N PHE A 394 10.10 -16.84 15.76
CA PHE A 394 9.85 -15.69 16.63
C PHE A 394 8.37 -15.47 16.97
N GLY A 395 7.44 -16.23 16.38
CA GLY A 395 6.00 -16.08 16.59
C GLY A 395 5.38 -14.88 15.88
N GLU A 396 6.15 -14.09 15.12
CA GLU A 396 5.70 -12.82 14.53
C GLU A 396 6.07 -12.72 13.05
N HIS A 397 5.31 -11.90 12.30
CA HIS A 397 5.63 -11.59 10.91
C HIS A 397 6.94 -10.77 10.84
N PRO A 398 7.80 -10.97 9.83
CA PRO A 398 9.09 -10.27 9.76
C PRO A 398 8.96 -8.73 9.76
N TYR A 399 7.91 -8.19 9.13
CA TYR A 399 7.62 -6.75 9.20
C TYR A 399 7.25 -6.24 10.60
N ASP A 400 6.63 -7.06 11.44
CA ASP A 400 6.28 -6.67 12.81
C ASP A 400 7.52 -6.69 13.71
N LEU A 401 8.41 -7.66 13.50
CA LEU A 401 9.73 -7.72 14.15
C LEU A 401 10.54 -6.46 13.84
N LEU A 402 10.67 -6.11 12.55
CA LEU A 402 11.40 -4.91 12.11
C LEU A 402 10.75 -3.60 12.61
N GLN A 403 9.44 -3.58 12.86
CA GLN A 403 8.78 -2.44 13.50
C GLN A 403 9.13 -2.32 14.97
N LYS A 404 9.27 -3.45 15.67
CA LYS A 404 9.65 -3.52 17.09
C LYS A 404 11.16 -3.47 17.33
N GLN A 405 11.95 -3.15 16.30
CA GLN A 405 13.41 -3.11 16.36
C GLN A 405 14.04 -4.47 16.75
N LYS A 406 13.42 -5.56 16.29
CA LYS A 406 13.91 -6.93 16.42
C LYS A 406 14.43 -7.45 15.09
N HIS A 407 15.35 -8.41 15.16
CA HIS A 407 15.94 -9.06 13.99
C HIS A 407 14.91 -9.87 13.20
N ALA A 408 14.99 -9.81 11.87
CA ALA A 408 14.23 -10.67 10.97
C ALA A 408 15.18 -11.48 10.06
N PHE A 409 14.85 -12.76 9.86
CA PHE A 409 15.61 -13.67 9.01
C PHE A 409 15.08 -13.69 7.59
N TYR A 410 15.96 -13.59 6.62
CA TYR A 410 15.63 -13.77 5.21
C TYR A 410 16.64 -14.70 4.57
N GLN A 411 16.19 -15.88 4.13
CA GLN A 411 16.97 -16.73 3.27
C GLN A 411 17.09 -16.07 1.89
N ILE A 412 18.33 -15.91 1.45
CA ILE A 412 18.69 -15.31 0.17
C ILE A 412 18.78 -16.39 -0.92
N ASN A 413 19.48 -17.49 -0.61
CA ASN A 413 19.63 -18.66 -1.49
C ASN A 413 19.68 -19.93 -0.63
N GLU A 414 19.99 -21.08 -1.24
CA GLU A 414 20.03 -22.37 -0.52
C GLU A 414 21.04 -22.38 0.65
N GLU A 415 22.10 -21.56 0.60
CA GLU A 415 23.20 -21.61 1.57
C GLU A 415 23.33 -20.36 2.44
N GLU A 416 22.69 -19.23 2.09
CA GLU A 416 22.92 -17.91 2.70
C GLU A 416 21.64 -17.29 3.28
N PHE A 417 21.81 -16.67 4.44
CA PHE A 417 20.78 -15.95 5.17
C PHE A 417 21.23 -14.52 5.45
N MET A 418 20.26 -13.63 5.42
CA MET A 418 20.36 -12.25 5.86
C MET A 418 19.61 -12.08 7.17
N VAL A 419 20.33 -11.66 8.20
CA VAL A 419 19.74 -11.11 9.42
C VAL A 419 19.62 -9.61 9.22
N SER A 420 18.41 -9.09 9.29
CA SER A 420 18.13 -7.66 9.11
C SER A 420 17.72 -7.04 10.44
N ASP A 421 18.32 -5.88 10.77
CA ASP A 421 18.04 -5.17 12.02
C ASP A 421 16.93 -4.14 11.83
N LYS A 422 17.27 -3.01 11.18
CA LYS A 422 16.42 -1.83 11.13
C LYS A 422 16.59 -1.07 9.83
N TYR A 423 15.48 -0.51 9.36
CA TYR A 423 15.49 0.51 8.32
C TYR A 423 15.95 1.85 8.90
N HIS A 424 17.05 2.38 8.38
CA HIS A 424 17.49 3.75 8.60
C HIS A 424 17.02 4.59 7.42
N ALA A 425 16.21 5.62 7.70
CA ALA A 425 15.70 6.53 6.68
C ALA A 425 16.46 7.87 6.78
N SER A 426 17.23 8.20 5.75
CA SER A 426 18.13 9.37 5.77
C SER A 426 18.16 10.08 4.41
N TYR A 427 18.60 11.34 4.42
CA TYR A 427 18.83 12.13 3.21
C TYR A 427 20.22 11.82 2.66
N LEU A 428 20.41 10.63 2.08
CA LEU A 428 21.70 10.26 1.48
C LEU A 428 21.86 10.92 0.09
N SER A 429 23.05 11.46 -0.17
CA SER A 429 23.45 12.02 -1.47
C SER A 429 24.84 11.54 -1.87
N GLY A 430 25.09 11.44 -3.18
CA GLY A 430 26.39 11.04 -3.74
C GLY A 430 26.90 9.69 -3.23
N ASP A 431 28.11 9.71 -2.66
CA ASP A 431 28.92 8.56 -2.25
C ASP A 431 28.42 7.81 -1.00
N ASN A 432 27.41 8.35 -0.29
CA ASN A 432 26.86 7.73 0.93
C ASN A 432 25.73 6.73 0.66
N ILE A 433 25.43 6.40 -0.60
CA ILE A 433 24.41 5.42 -0.96
C ILE A 433 25.06 4.04 -1.00
N PRO A 434 24.55 3.03 -0.28
CA PRO A 434 25.12 1.69 -0.33
C PRO A 434 25.13 1.13 -1.75
N ALA A 435 26.25 0.52 -2.14
CA ALA A 435 26.42 -0.09 -3.46
C ALA A 435 25.54 -1.33 -3.65
N ILE A 436 25.31 -2.08 -2.57
CA ILE A 436 24.47 -3.29 -2.57
C ILE A 436 23.01 -2.86 -2.44
N THR A 437 22.16 -3.28 -3.38
CA THR A 437 20.72 -3.04 -3.32
C THR A 437 19.96 -4.27 -2.85
N MET A 438 18.75 -4.08 -2.32
CA MET A 438 17.88 -5.20 -1.95
C MET A 438 17.54 -6.11 -3.13
N TYR A 439 17.53 -5.57 -4.35
CA TYR A 439 17.39 -6.42 -5.53
C TYR A 439 18.59 -7.35 -5.71
N ASP A 440 19.81 -6.85 -5.53
CA ASP A 440 21.03 -7.65 -5.70
C ASP A 440 21.06 -8.80 -4.69
N VAL A 441 20.64 -8.50 -3.45
CA VAL A 441 20.44 -9.50 -2.40
C VAL A 441 19.39 -10.54 -2.84
N VAL A 442 18.17 -10.13 -3.16
CA VAL A 442 17.07 -11.08 -3.47
C VAL A 442 17.29 -11.85 -4.78
N SER A 443 18.10 -11.31 -5.70
CA SER A 443 18.46 -12.01 -6.94
C SER A 443 19.62 -12.98 -6.78
N GLY A 444 20.28 -13.03 -5.62
CA GLY A 444 21.45 -13.89 -5.37
C GLY A 444 22.70 -13.44 -6.13
N ASN A 445 22.77 -12.17 -6.54
CA ASN A 445 23.90 -11.60 -7.28
C ASN A 445 25.02 -11.08 -6.35
N VAL A 446 24.88 -11.26 -5.04
CA VAL A 446 25.81 -10.77 -4.03
C VAL A 446 26.55 -11.96 -3.42
N ASN A 447 27.84 -12.11 -3.76
CA ASN A 447 28.75 -12.99 -3.02
C ASN A 447 29.42 -12.16 -1.91
N TYR A 448 28.73 -11.99 -0.79
CA TYR A 448 29.25 -11.23 0.36
C TYR A 448 28.91 -11.92 1.67
N GLU A 449 29.91 -12.14 2.52
CA GLU A 449 29.75 -12.68 3.88
C GLU A 449 30.22 -11.62 4.89
N GLY A 450 29.35 -11.22 5.81
CA GLY A 450 29.63 -10.19 6.81
C GLY A 450 28.53 -9.13 6.94
N VAL A 451 28.84 -8.06 7.66
CA VAL A 451 27.95 -6.91 7.86
C VAL A 451 28.03 -5.97 6.66
N CYS A 452 26.89 -5.68 6.04
CA CYS A 452 26.78 -4.72 4.95
C CYS A 452 25.58 -3.79 5.15
N GLU A 453 25.69 -2.59 4.59
CA GLU A 453 24.51 -1.75 4.38
C GLU A 453 23.89 -2.09 3.03
N VAL A 454 22.57 -2.27 3.03
CA VAL A 454 21.80 -2.58 1.83
C VAL A 454 20.84 -1.43 1.55
N LEU A 455 20.90 -0.87 0.35
CA LEU A 455 19.90 0.09 -0.11
C LEU A 455 18.60 -0.66 -0.42
N ALA A 456 17.61 -0.54 0.45
CA ALA A 456 16.31 -1.14 0.25
C ALA A 456 15.49 -0.40 -0.79
N TRP A 457 15.44 0.93 -0.67
CA TRP A 457 14.71 1.78 -1.59
C TRP A 457 15.17 3.23 -1.52
N LYS A 458 15.28 3.87 -2.69
CA LYS A 458 15.41 5.32 -2.81
C LYS A 458 14.06 5.89 -3.18
N SER A 459 13.45 6.66 -2.28
CA SER A 459 12.11 7.18 -2.50
C SER A 459 12.10 8.26 -3.58
N HIS A 460 11.21 8.09 -4.57
CA HIS A 460 10.81 9.15 -5.51
C HIS A 460 9.59 9.92 -5.02
N ILE A 461 9.14 9.63 -3.79
CA ILE A 461 8.02 10.27 -3.11
C ILE A 461 8.57 11.08 -1.92
N LEU A 462 8.00 12.24 -1.66
CA LEU A 462 8.36 13.07 -0.51
C LEU A 462 8.39 12.27 0.80
N PRO A 463 9.37 12.51 1.69
CA PRO A 463 10.43 13.53 1.63
C PRO A 463 11.70 13.11 0.85
N TYR A 464 11.63 12.13 -0.06
CA TYR A 464 12.78 11.64 -0.85
C TYR A 464 13.90 11.01 -0.01
N LYS A 465 13.54 10.39 1.11
CA LYS A 465 14.48 9.64 1.96
C LYS A 465 15.00 8.40 1.21
N SER A 466 16.25 8.04 1.49
CA SER A 466 16.82 6.73 1.17
C SER A 466 16.62 5.83 2.38
N TYR A 467 16.18 4.61 2.12
CA TYR A 467 15.94 3.58 3.15
C TYR A 467 17.03 2.54 3.04
N THR A 468 17.90 2.51 4.05
CA THR A 468 19.00 1.55 4.16
C THR A 468 18.72 0.55 5.27
N LEU A 469 19.15 -0.69 5.06
CA LEU A 469 19.10 -1.77 6.04
C LEU A 469 20.52 -2.09 6.46
N SER A 470 20.76 -2.18 7.76
CA SER A 470 21.94 -2.87 8.27
C SER A 470 21.64 -4.36 8.27
N CYS A 471 22.46 -5.11 7.54
CA CYS A 471 22.25 -6.52 7.29
C CYS A 471 23.53 -7.30 7.59
N MET A 472 23.36 -8.49 8.17
CA MET A 472 24.43 -9.46 8.33
C MET A 472 24.12 -10.65 7.42
N ILE A 473 24.94 -10.85 6.38
CA ILE A 473 24.82 -11.98 5.46
C ILE A 473 25.79 -13.07 5.91
N GLN A 474 25.28 -14.27 6.15
CA GLN A 474 26.04 -15.43 6.61
C GLN A 474 25.54 -16.73 6.01
N LYS A 475 26.42 -17.73 5.94
CA LYS A 475 26.04 -19.08 5.54
C LYS A 475 25.28 -19.84 6.63
N GLU A 476 24.40 -20.76 6.23
CA GLU A 476 23.53 -21.54 7.15
C GLU A 476 24.31 -22.28 8.26
N GLN A 477 25.50 -22.78 7.93
CA GLN A 477 26.35 -23.54 8.86
C GLN A 477 26.79 -22.73 10.09
N THR A 478 26.80 -21.39 9.99
CA THR A 478 27.23 -20.47 11.03
C THR A 478 26.11 -20.14 12.02
N ILE A 479 24.85 -20.20 11.58
CA ILE A 479 23.64 -19.82 12.35
C ILE A 479 23.33 -20.83 13.47
N ASN A 480 23.57 -22.12 13.22
CA ASN A 480 23.39 -23.17 14.23
C ASN A 480 24.40 -23.07 15.40
N ARG A 481 25.51 -22.36 15.21
CA ARG A 481 26.53 -22.12 16.26
C ARG A 481 26.23 -20.89 17.13
N THR A 482 25.58 -19.86 16.59
CA THR A 482 25.21 -18.65 17.33
C THR A 482 23.93 -18.84 18.16
N HIS A 483 22.94 -19.59 17.67
CA HIS A 483 21.71 -19.85 18.46
C HIS A 483 21.90 -20.83 19.63
N SER A 484 22.92 -21.69 19.59
CA SER A 484 23.27 -22.55 20.74
C SER A 484 23.96 -21.77 21.87
N THR A 485 24.45 -20.56 21.60
CA THR A 485 25.09 -19.69 22.59
C THR A 485 24.13 -18.66 23.20
N GLU A 486 23.12 -18.18 22.45
CA GLU A 486 22.09 -17.26 22.99
C GLU A 486 20.96 -17.95 23.76
N ALA A 487 20.74 -19.26 23.58
CA ALA A 487 19.76 -20.01 24.38
C ALA A 487 20.25 -20.37 25.81
N ASN A 488 21.48 -19.98 26.18
CA ASN A 488 22.10 -20.25 27.47
C ASN A 488 22.54 -18.98 28.24
N CYS A 489 21.91 -17.82 27.98
CA CYS A 489 22.09 -16.61 28.79
C CYS A 489 20.75 -15.96 29.16
#